data_AF-A0AAN8J0N5-F1
#
_entry.id   AF-A0AAN8J0N5-F1
#
_cell.length_a   1.000
_cell.length_b   1.000
_cell.length_c   1.000
_cell.angle_alpha   90.00
_cell.angle_beta   90.00
_cell.angle_gamma   90.00
#
_symmetry.space_group_name_H-M   'P 1'
#
loop_
_entity.id
_entity.type
_entity.pdbx_description
1 polymer ?
#
loop_
_entity_poly.entity_id
_entity_poly.type
_entity_poly.pdbx_seq_one_letter_code
_entity_poly.pdbx_strand_id
1 'polypeptide(L)' 'VSYTFPSYVSSGARDLINKLLQRRPHERLSLDKVMDHEWIKLHLQKKQELMAASKGSRRVVGDK' A
#
# COMPACT_ATOMS: atom_id res chain seq x y z
N VAL A 1 12.46 -12.80 -14.46
CA VAL A 1 13.46 -11.70 -14.38
C VAL A 1 13.79 -11.53 -12.91
N SER A 2 15.08 -11.47 -12.54
CA SER A 2 15.51 -11.22 -11.16
C SER A 2 15.84 -9.73 -11.02
N TYR A 3 15.13 -9.02 -10.15
CA TYR A 3 15.41 -7.62 -9.85
C TYR A 3 16.22 -7.50 -8.57
N THR A 4 17.27 -6.69 -8.60
CA THR A 4 18.05 -6.37 -7.41
C THR A 4 17.34 -5.28 -6.63
N PHE A 5 16.94 -5.59 -5.39
CA PHE A 5 16.25 -4.65 -4.53
C PHE A 5 17.21 -4.06 -3.48
N PRO A 6 17.18 -2.74 -3.26
CA PRO A 6 17.90 -2.09 -2.17
C PRO A 6 17.43 -2.56 -0.78
N SER A 7 18.27 -2.40 0.24
CA SER A 7 18.01 -2.83 1.63
C SER A 7 16.81 -2.14 2.28
N TYR A 8 16.45 -0.94 1.83
CA TYR A 8 15.29 -0.19 2.32
C TYR A 8 13.95 -0.72 1.78
N VAL A 9 13.95 -1.63 0.80
CA VAL A 9 12.71 -2.19 0.24
C VAL A 9 12.26 -3.38 1.09
N SER A 10 11.14 -3.21 1.79
CA SER A 10 10.52 -4.28 2.59
C SER A 10 10.26 -5.55 1.76
N SER A 11 10.27 -6.73 2.40
CA SER A 11 9.97 -8.01 1.73
C SER A 11 8.61 -7.99 1.03
N GLY A 12 7.57 -7.46 1.68
CA GLY A 12 6.23 -7.34 1.08
C GLY A 12 6.18 -6.44 -0.15
N ALA A 13 6.95 -5.34 -0.16
CA ALA A 13 7.06 -4.47 -1.34
C ALA A 13 7.77 -5.19 -2.50
N ARG A 14 8.86 -5.93 -2.20
CA ARG A 14 9.61 -6.69 -3.21
C ARG A 14 8.74 -7.75 -3.88
N ASP A 15 7.94 -8.47 -3.09
CA ASP A 15 7.02 -9.49 -3.62
C ASP A 15 5.97 -8.88 -4.56
N LEU A 16 5.35 -7.78 -4.15
CA LEU A 16 4.39 -7.07 -4.99
C LEU A 16 5.02 -6.58 -6.30
N ILE A 17 6.19 -5.94 -6.22
CA ILE A 17 6.91 -5.42 -7.41
C ILE A 17 7.27 -6.57 -8.35
N ASN A 18 7.75 -7.70 -7.82
CA ASN A 18 8.04 -8.88 -8.64
C ASN A 18 6.78 -9.39 -9.37
N LYS A 19 5.63 -9.48 -8.69
CA LYS A 19 4.37 -9.93 -9.31
C LYS A 19 3.82 -8.95 -10.37
N LEU A 20 4.17 -7.67 -10.27
CA LEU A 20 3.80 -6.65 -11.26
C LEU A 20 4.74 -6.64 -12.48
N LEU A 21 6.04 -6.75 -12.25
CA LEU A 21 7.07 -6.67 -13.28
C LEU A 21 7.36 -8.03 -13.92
N GLN A 22 6.32 -8.67 -14.42
CA GLN A 22 6.42 -9.93 -15.16
C GLN A 22 6.65 -9.68 -16.66
N ARG A 23 7.60 -10.43 -17.24
CA ARG A 23 7.95 -10.32 -18.66
C ARG A 23 6.81 -10.80 -19.55
N ARG A 24 6.06 -11.79 -19.09
CA ARG A 24 4.87 -12.30 -19.76
C ARG A 24 3.63 -11.61 -19.18
N PRO A 25 2.77 -10.97 -20.01
CA PRO A 25 1.61 -10.25 -19.51
C PRO A 25 0.60 -11.11 -18.74
N HIS A 26 0.48 -12.40 -19.10
CA HIS A 26 -0.45 -13.32 -18.43
C HIS A 26 0.03 -13.78 -17.03
N GLU A 27 1.33 -13.66 -16.73
CA GLU A 27 1.88 -13.93 -15.41
C GLU A 27 1.77 -12.69 -14.49
N ARG A 28 1.49 -11.51 -15.06
CA ARG A 28 1.34 -10.26 -14.33
C ARG A 28 0.13 -10.34 -13.40
N LEU A 29 0.31 -9.83 -12.19
CA LEU A 29 -0.78 -9.68 -11.23
C LEU A 29 -1.88 -8.77 -11.81
N SER A 30 -3.13 -9.24 -11.80
CA SER A 30 -4.29 -8.43 -12.17
C SER A 30 -4.55 -7.34 -11.13
N LEU A 31 -5.24 -6.28 -11.53
CA LEU A 31 -5.51 -5.14 -10.65
C LEU A 31 -6.30 -5.55 -9.39
N ASP A 32 -7.30 -6.42 -9.54
CA ASP A 32 -8.08 -6.92 -8.39
C ASP A 32 -7.16 -7.60 -7.35
N LYS A 33 -6.23 -8.43 -7.82
CA LYS A 33 -5.25 -9.12 -6.96
C LYS A 33 -4.20 -8.17 -6.37
N VAL A 34 -3.91 -7.04 -7.01
CA VAL A 34 -3.05 -5.99 -6.47
C VAL A 34 -3.73 -5.32 -5.27
N MET A 35 -5.02 -4.99 -5.41
CA MET A 35 -5.82 -4.41 -4.32
C MET A 35 -5.90 -5.36 -3.11
N ASP A 36 -5.89 -6.67 -3.38
CA ASP A 36 -5.93 -7.71 -2.35
C ASP A 36 -4.59 -8.04 -1.68
N HIS A 37 -3.48 -7.49 -2.18
CA HIS A 37 -2.16 -7.83 -1.70
C HIS A 37 -1.88 -7.28 -0.29
N GLU A 38 -1.30 -8.09 0.58
CA GLU A 38 -1.01 -7.76 1.99
C GLU A 38 -0.27 -6.43 2.17
N TRP A 39 0.75 -6.19 1.33
CA TRP A 39 1.49 -4.93 1.38
C TRP A 39 0.60 -3.70 1.13
N ILE A 40 -0.38 -3.80 0.21
CA ILE A 40 -1.32 -2.73 -0.08
C ILE A 40 -2.30 -2.54 1.08
N LYS A 41 -2.89 -3.64 1.57
CA LYS A 41 -3.84 -3.61 2.69
C LYS A 41 -3.23 -2.98 3.95
N LEU A 42 -2.01 -3.37 4.31
CA LEU A 42 -1.29 -2.83 5.47
C LEU A 42 -1.07 -1.31 5.36
N HIS A 43 -0.68 -0.82 4.18
CA HIS A 43 -0.42 0.62 4.00
C HIS A 43 -1.70 1.44 3.83
N LEU A 44 -2.77 0.85 3.28
CA LEU A 44 -4.09 1.49 3.24
C LEU A 44 -4.70 1.62 4.63
N GLN A 45 -4.66 0.57 5.44
CA GLN A 45 -5.14 0.61 6.82
C GLN A 45 -4.38 1.67 7.63
N LYS A 46 -3.04 1.64 7.57
CA LYS A 46 -2.19 2.65 8.23
C LYS A 46 -2.57 4.07 7.80
N LYS A 47 -2.82 4.29 6.50
CA LYS A 47 -3.25 5.61 5.98
C LYS A 47 -4.62 6.02 6.54
N GLN A 48 -5.56 5.08 6.65
CA GLN A 48 -6.90 5.34 7.21
C GLN A 48 -6.83 5.68 8.71
N GLU A 49 -6.01 4.97 9.48
CA GLU A 49 -5.76 5.24 10.90
C GLU A 49 -5.13 6.61 11.11
N LEU A 50 -4.10 6.95 10.32
CA LEU A 50 -3.47 8.28 10.35
C LEU A 50 -4.48 9.39 10.02
N MET A 51 -5.35 9.16 9.04
CA MET A 51 -6.41 10.12 8.71
C MET A 51 -7.48 10.22 9.79
N ALA A 52 -7.86 9.11 10.44
CA ALA A 52 -8.85 9.10 11.51
C ALA A 52 -8.33 9.84 12.76
N ALA A 53 -7.05 9.63 13.11
CA ALA A 53 -6.40 10.35 14.21
C ALA A 53 -6.33 11.86 13.97
N SER A 54 -6.14 12.30 12.72
CA SER A 54 -6.14 13.72 12.35
C SER A 54 -7.53 14.37 12.44
N LYS A 55 -8.60 13.62 12.16
CA LYS A 55 -9.99 14.13 12.19
C LYS A 55 -10.51 14.45 13.60
N GLY A 56 -9.84 13.99 14.65
CA GLY A 56 -10.22 14.26 16.05
C GLY A 56 -9.95 15.70 16.55
N SER A 57 -9.18 16.50 15.81
CA SER A 57 -8.73 17.84 16.26
C SER A 57 -9.60 19.01 15.74
N ARG A 58 -10.77 18.74 15.15
CA ARG A 58 -11.67 19.78 14.63
C ARG A 58 -13.04 19.72 15.30
N ARG A 59 -13.09 19.91 16.62
CA ARG A 59 -14.31 20.46 17.26
C ARG A 59 -14.11 21.96 17.37
N VAL A 60 -14.88 22.65 16.55
CA VAL A 60 -14.94 24.10 16.41
C VAL A 60 -15.26 24.72 17.78
N VAL A 61 -14.41 25.68 18.15
CA VAL A 61 -14.64 26.63 19.23
C VAL A 61 -15.88 27.46 18.88
N GLY A 62 -16.80 27.56 19.84
CA GLY A 62 -17.65 28.71 20.09
C GLY A 62 -18.77 28.99 19.08
N ASP A 63 -20.01 28.85 19.56
CA ASP A 63 -21.00 29.89 19.32
C ASP A 63 -21.71 30.18 20.65
N LYS A 64 -21.99 31.46 20.82
CA LYS A 64 -22.16 32.23 22.06
C LYS A 64 -23.59 32.27 22.55
#